data_AF-A0A919U0M6-F1
#
_entry.id   AF-A0A919U0M6-F1
#
_cell.length_a   1.000
_cell.length_b   1.000
_cell.length_c   1.000
_cell.angle_alpha   90.00
_cell.angle_beta   90.00
_cell.angle_gamma   90.00
#
_symmetry.space_group_name_H-M   'P 1'
#
loop_
_entity.id
_entity.type
_entity.pdbx_description
1 polymer ?
#
loop_
_entity_poly.entity_id
_entity_poly.type
_entity_poly.pdbx_seq_one_letter_code
_entity_poly.pdbx_strand_id
1 'polypeptide(L)'
;MAHFEVVVVEVRPTDEEIRDNPAKAGIPLATLLERTSGEYVWHYSPEAPVREHWRRTATAIADSNLAEIARATTIPVSLEHLRGRDPATTRVKVRFEISYTSARESRDAAVLDGPHLL
;
A
#
# COMPACT_ATOMS: atom_id res chain seq x y z
N MET A 1 -7.44 10.68 17.38
CA MET A 1 -7.73 10.70 15.93
C MET A 1 -6.75 9.78 15.24
N ALA A 2 -7.22 8.88 14.38
CA ALA A 2 -6.35 8.04 13.58
C ALA A 2 -6.12 8.69 12.21
N HIS A 3 -4.92 8.50 11.69
CA HIS A 3 -4.53 8.85 10.34
C HIS A 3 -4.12 7.55 9.65
N PHE A 4 -4.78 7.26 8.53
CA PHE A 4 -4.44 6.14 7.67
C PHE A 4 -3.87 6.70 6.37
N GLU A 5 -2.70 6.23 6.00
CA GLU A 5 -2.04 6.61 4.76
C GLU A 5 -1.65 5.37 3.96
N VAL A 6 -1.93 5.44 2.65
CA VAL A 6 -1.40 4.48 1.69
C VAL A 6 -0.21 5.12 1.01
N VAL A 7 0.98 4.60 1.30
CA VAL A 7 2.24 5.11 0.76
C VAL A 7 2.70 4.19 -0.36
N VAL A 8 3.02 4.77 -1.50
CA VAL A 8 3.72 4.05 -2.56
C VAL A 8 5.20 4.31 -2.39
N VAL A 9 5.97 3.23 -2.34
CA VAL A 9 7.42 3.30 -2.22
C VAL A 9 8.05 2.78 -3.51
N GLU A 10 8.96 3.59 -4.07
CA GLU A 10 9.90 3.13 -5.09
C GLU A 10 10.83 2.10 -4.45
N VAL A 11 11.00 0.96 -5.11
CA VAL A 11 11.96 -0.07 -4.70
C VAL A 11 12.92 -0.39 -5.83
N ARG A 12 14.16 -0.70 -5.45
CA ARG A 12 15.23 -1.11 -6.35
C ARG A 12 15.74 -2.48 -5.91
N PRO A 13 15.00 -3.55 -6.21
CA PRO A 13 15.45 -4.89 -5.91
C PRO A 13 16.63 -5.27 -6.81
N THR A 14 17.51 -6.11 -6.28
CA THR A 14 18.56 -6.78 -7.05
C THR A 14 17.99 -7.84 -7.99
N ASP A 15 18.77 -8.25 -8.99
CA ASP A 15 18.38 -9.33 -9.92
C ASP A 15 18.15 -10.67 -9.20
N GLU A 16 18.83 -10.88 -8.08
CA GLU A 16 18.64 -12.06 -7.22
C GLU A 16 17.29 -11.99 -6.51
N GLU A 17 16.94 -10.85 -5.90
CA GLU A 17 15.64 -10.65 -5.26
C GLU A 17 14.47 -10.77 -6.24
N ILE A 18 14.63 -10.29 -7.47
CA ILE A 18 13.63 -10.44 -8.54
C ILE A 18 13.44 -11.92 -8.88
N ARG A 19 14.52 -12.69 -8.94
CA ARG A 19 14.48 -14.11 -9.32
C ARG A 19 13.89 -14.99 -8.22
N ASP A 20 14.30 -14.74 -6.98
CA ASP A 20 13.88 -15.53 -5.82
C ASP A 20 12.43 -15.25 -5.45
N ASN A 21 12.01 -13.98 -5.53
CA ASN A 21 10.66 -13.60 -5.19
C ASN A 21 10.22 -12.33 -5.96
N PRO A 22 9.76 -12.47 -7.20
CA PRO A 22 9.36 -11.34 -8.04
C PRO A 22 8.22 -10.52 -7.44
N ALA A 23 7.40 -11.13 -6.57
CA ALA A 23 6.36 -10.43 -5.82
C ALA A 23 6.94 -9.51 -4.73
N LYS A 24 7.94 -9.99 -3.98
CA LYS A 24 8.69 -9.15 -3.03
C LYS A 24 9.59 -8.12 -3.72
N ALA A 25 9.86 -8.25 -5.01
CA ALA A 25 10.59 -7.24 -5.77
C ALA A 25 9.71 -6.02 -6.16
N GLY A 26 8.42 -6.01 -5.78
CA GLY A 26 7.47 -4.97 -6.18
C GLY A 26 7.01 -5.13 -7.64
N ILE A 27 6.08 -4.28 -8.08
CA ILE A 27 5.48 -4.33 -9.42
C ILE A 27 6.19 -3.31 -10.33
N PRO A 28 6.55 -3.64 -11.58
CA PRO A 28 7.08 -2.65 -12.52
C PRO A 28 6.09 -1.51 -12.75
N LEU A 29 6.59 -0.27 -12.77
CA LEU A 29 5.76 0.89 -13.08
C LEU A 29 5.15 0.77 -14.48
N ALA A 30 5.90 0.24 -15.46
CA ALA A 30 5.37 -0.05 -16.80
C ALA A 30 4.12 -0.95 -16.78
N THR A 31 4.12 -2.00 -15.97
CA THR A 31 2.97 -2.92 -15.83
C THR A 31 1.75 -2.22 -15.24
N LEU A 32 1.95 -1.30 -14.29
CA LEU A 32 0.84 -0.53 -13.71
C LEU A 32 0.27 0.43 -14.74
N LEU A 33 1.11 1.17 -15.46
CA LEU A 33 0.68 2.09 -16.50
C LEU A 33 -0.04 1.38 -17.65
N GLU A 34 0.40 0.17 -18.02
CA GLU A 34 -0.31 -0.63 -19.03
C GLU A 34 -1.74 -0.98 -18.58
N ARG A 35 -1.90 -1.40 -17.32
CA ARG A 35 -3.22 -1.75 -16.76
C ARG A 35 -4.17 -0.57 -16.65
N THR A 36 -3.64 0.63 -16.51
CA THR A 36 -4.40 1.85 -16.32
C THR A 36 -4.40 2.74 -17.55
N SER A 37 -4.05 2.20 -18.72
CA SER A 37 -4.04 2.96 -19.99
C SER A 37 -3.19 4.24 -19.92
N GLY A 38 -2.10 4.22 -19.16
CA GLY A 38 -1.17 5.32 -18.97
C GLY A 38 -1.46 6.22 -17.78
N GLU A 39 -2.53 5.97 -17.02
CA GLU A 39 -2.84 6.76 -15.83
C GLU A 39 -1.92 6.40 -14.65
N TYR A 40 -1.39 7.42 -13.97
CA TYR A 40 -0.54 7.26 -12.78
C TYR A 40 -1.38 6.99 -11.52
N VAL A 41 -2.15 5.92 -11.57
CA VAL A 41 -2.97 5.43 -10.46
C VAL A 41 -2.79 3.92 -10.31
N TRP A 42 -2.75 3.44 -9.08
CA TRP A 42 -2.83 2.02 -8.77
C TRP A 42 -4.10 1.76 -7.98
N HIS A 43 -5.00 0.99 -8.57
CA HIS A 43 -6.16 0.41 -7.90
C HIS A 43 -5.72 -0.80 -7.05
N TYR A 44 -5.29 -0.55 -5.82
CA TYR A 44 -4.80 -1.59 -4.92
C TYR A 44 -5.96 -2.31 -4.24
N SER A 45 -5.96 -3.65 -4.29
CA SER A 45 -6.93 -4.49 -3.60
C SER A 45 -6.25 -5.19 -2.43
N PRO A 46 -6.46 -4.74 -1.17
CA PRO A 46 -5.80 -5.33 -0.02
C PRO A 46 -6.19 -6.80 0.17
N GLU A 47 -5.28 -7.62 0.67
CA GLU A 47 -5.62 -9.00 0.99
C GLU A 47 -6.54 -9.09 2.22
N ALA A 48 -7.23 -10.22 2.36
CA ALA A 48 -8.14 -10.44 3.49
C ALA A 48 -7.47 -10.27 4.88
N PRO A 49 -6.23 -10.74 5.13
CA PRO A 49 -5.56 -10.53 6.42
C PRO A 49 -5.30 -9.05 6.72
N VAL A 50 -4.96 -8.26 5.70
CA VAL A 50 -4.72 -6.82 5.80
C VAL A 50 -6.01 -6.08 6.14
N ARG A 51 -7.11 -6.36 5.41
CA ARG A 51 -8.43 -5.79 5.71
C ARG A 51 -8.89 -6.14 7.12
N GLU A 52 -8.68 -7.38 7.55
CA GLU A 52 -9.06 -7.82 8.90
C GLU A 52 -8.26 -7.10 9.98
N HIS A 53 -6.96 -6.87 9.75
CA HIS A 53 -6.16 -6.05 10.64
C HIS A 53 -6.73 -4.63 10.75
N TRP A 54 -7.02 -3.96 9.62
CA TRP A 54 -7.59 -2.61 9.64
C TRP A 54 -8.94 -2.56 10.33
N ARG A 55 -9.82 -3.55 10.11
CA ARG A 55 -11.12 -3.66 10.79
C ARG A 55 -10.98 -3.75 12.31
N ARG A 56 -10.04 -4.57 12.79
CA ARG A 56 -9.76 -4.70 14.23
C ARG A 56 -9.18 -3.41 14.81
N THR A 57 -8.23 -2.79 14.12
CA THR A 57 -7.64 -1.51 14.54
C THR A 57 -8.68 -0.40 14.59
N ALA A 58 -9.51 -0.26 13.55
CA ALA A 58 -10.62 0.70 13.51
C ALA A 58 -11.58 0.54 14.69
N THR A 59 -11.89 -0.71 15.05
CA THR A 59 -12.76 -1.02 16.20
C THR A 59 -12.08 -0.64 17.52
N ALA A 60 -10.79 -0.96 17.69
CA ALA A 60 -10.05 -0.68 18.91
C ALA A 60 -9.92 0.82 19.20
N ILE A 61 -9.86 1.66 18.16
CA ILE A 61 -9.68 3.11 18.29
C ILE A 61 -10.93 3.93 17.95
N ALA A 62 -12.06 3.25 17.69
CA ALA A 62 -13.35 3.84 17.29
C ALA A 62 -13.24 4.82 16.10
N ASP A 63 -12.47 4.47 15.07
CA ASP A 63 -12.28 5.31 13.88
C ASP A 63 -13.14 4.82 12.69
N SER A 64 -14.16 5.61 12.35
CA SER A 64 -15.10 5.30 11.27
C SER A 64 -14.44 5.35 9.89
N ASN A 65 -13.43 6.19 9.71
CA ASN A 65 -12.75 6.38 8.43
C ASN A 65 -11.91 5.14 8.10
N LEU A 66 -11.15 4.64 9.06
CA LEU A 66 -10.42 3.38 8.92
C LEU A 66 -11.37 2.19 8.73
N ALA A 67 -12.55 2.21 9.35
CA ALA A 67 -13.57 1.17 9.15
C ALA A 67 -14.15 1.17 7.73
N GLU A 68 -14.32 2.34 7.10
CA GLU A 68 -14.72 2.45 5.69
C GLU A 68 -13.63 1.93 4.75
N ILE A 69 -12.38 2.31 4.99
CA ILE A 69 -11.22 1.83 4.22
C ILE A 69 -11.08 0.31 4.34
N ALA A 70 -11.28 -0.26 5.53
CA ALA A 70 -11.26 -1.71 5.75
C ALA A 70 -12.35 -2.48 4.97
N ARG A 71 -13.46 -1.80 4.62
CA ARG A 71 -14.54 -2.37 3.81
C ARG A 71 -14.34 -2.17 2.31
N ALA A 72 -13.45 -1.26 1.90
CA ALA A 72 -13.19 -1.00 0.49
C ALA A 72 -12.61 -2.23 -0.20
N THR A 73 -13.18 -2.60 -1.35
CA THR A 73 -12.67 -3.70 -2.18
C THR A 73 -11.35 -3.31 -2.85
N THR A 74 -11.26 -2.03 -3.24
CA THR A 74 -10.13 -1.46 -3.95
C THR A 74 -9.93 -0.01 -3.48
N ILE A 75 -8.67 0.39 -3.32
CA ILE A 75 -8.26 1.72 -2.90
C ILE A 75 -7.44 2.34 -4.04
N PRO A 76 -7.86 3.48 -4.61
CA PRO A 76 -7.05 4.19 -5.59
C PRO A 76 -5.85 4.83 -4.89
N VAL A 77 -4.65 4.55 -5.40
CA VAL A 77 -3.39 5.08 -4.88
C VAL A 77 -2.71 5.89 -5.97
N SER A 78 -2.39 7.15 -5.67
CA SER A 78 -1.74 8.02 -6.64
C SER A 78 -0.27 7.62 -6.86
N LEU A 79 0.11 7.48 -8.12
CA LEU A 79 1.50 7.29 -8.56
C LEU A 79 2.09 8.57 -9.14
N GLU A 80 1.43 9.71 -9.00
CA GLU A 80 1.80 10.97 -9.64
C GLU A 80 3.23 11.44 -9.30
N HIS A 81 3.70 11.15 -8.08
CA HIS A 81 5.07 11.44 -7.65
C HIS A 81 6.14 10.64 -8.42
N LEU A 82 5.74 9.62 -9.19
CA LEU A 82 6.62 8.84 -10.07
C LEU A 82 6.61 9.34 -11.52
N ARG A 83 5.84 10.39 -11.83
CA ARG A 83 5.86 10.99 -13.16
C ARG A 83 7.27 11.49 -13.48
N GLY A 84 7.80 11.06 -14.62
CA GLY A 84 9.19 11.32 -15.04
C GLY A 84 10.22 10.29 -14.59
N ARG A 85 9.84 9.28 -13.80
CA ARG A 85 10.68 8.08 -13.57
C ARG A 85 10.61 7.16 -14.78
N ASP A 86 11.70 6.43 -15.04
CA ASP A 86 11.76 5.44 -16.11
C ASP A 86 10.89 4.22 -15.76
N PRO A 87 9.79 3.97 -16.49
CA PRO A 87 8.87 2.88 -16.15
C PRO A 87 9.48 1.48 -16.32
N ALA A 88 10.53 1.33 -17.14
CA ALA A 88 11.16 0.04 -17.42
C ALA A 88 12.02 -0.45 -16.24
N THR A 89 12.65 0.48 -15.52
CA THR A 89 13.55 0.18 -14.39
C THR A 89 12.91 0.43 -13.03
N THR A 90 11.87 1.26 -12.97
CA THR A 90 11.18 1.60 -11.71
C THR A 90 10.24 0.48 -11.29
N ARG A 91 10.37 0.01 -10.05
CA ARG A 91 9.42 -0.90 -9.41
C ARG A 91 8.82 -0.26 -8.16
N VAL A 92 7.59 -0.61 -7.84
CA VAL A 92 6.84 0.01 -6.76
C VAL A 92 6.21 -1.01 -5.83
N LYS A 93 6.06 -0.64 -4.57
CA LYS A 93 5.28 -1.36 -3.57
C LYS A 93 4.29 -0.43 -2.91
N VAL A 94 3.18 -0.99 -2.44
CA VAL A 94 2.28 -0.31 -1.51
C VAL A 94 2.69 -0.68 -0.09
N ARG A 95 2.82 0.33 0.75
CA ARG A 95 2.99 0.24 2.19
C ARG A 95 1.82 0.95 2.87
N PHE A 96 1.34 0.37 3.96
CA PHE A 96 0.28 0.96 4.75
C PHE A 96 0.83 1.47 6.06
N GLU A 97 0.51 2.72 6.35
CA GLU A 97 0.87 3.35 7.60
C GLU A 97 -0.39 3.78 8.34
N ILE A 98 -0.57 3.22 9.53
CA ILE A 98 -1.63 3.60 10.44
C ILE A 98 -0.98 4.29 11.63
N SER A 99 -1.26 5.58 11.77
CA SER A 99 -0.78 6.40 12.88
C SER A 99 -1.98 6.87 13.68
N TYR A 100 -2.06 6.53 14.96
CA TYR A 100 -3.15 7.00 15.81
C TYR A 100 -2.64 7.49 17.17
N THR A 101 -3.36 8.46 17.72
CA THR A 101 -3.17 8.89 19.11
C THR A 101 -4.33 8.36 19.93
N SER A 102 -4.04 7.42 20.85
CA SER A 102 -5.01 6.90 21.81
C SER A 102 -4.84 7.59 23.17
N ALA A 103 -5.91 7.66 23.97
CA ALA A 103 -5.87 8.28 25.31
C ALA A 103 -4.98 7.52 26.33
N ARG A 104 -4.58 6.27 26.01
CA ARG A 104 -3.42 5.63 26.61
C ARG A 104 -2.20 6.04 25.78
N GLU A 105 -1.36 6.91 26.32
CA GLU A 105 -0.13 7.40 25.68
C GLU A 105 0.77 6.25 25.21
N SER A 106 0.60 5.84 23.96
CA SER A 106 1.56 5.07 23.16
C SER A 106 1.27 5.37 21.70
N ARG A 107 2.25 5.95 20.99
CA ARG A 107 2.25 6.02 19.52
C ARG A 107 2.61 4.62 19.01
N ASP A 108 1.62 3.81 18.71
CA ASP A 108 1.85 2.58 17.95
C ASP A 108 1.73 2.89 16.45
N ALA A 109 2.88 2.89 15.76
CA ALA A 109 2.92 2.92 14.30
C ALA A 109 2.92 1.46 13.80
N ALA A 110 1.75 0.99 13.36
CA ALA A 110 1.66 -0.32 12.72
C ALA A 110 1.97 -0.15 11.22
N VAL A 111 3.17 -0.60 10.82
CA VAL A 111 3.54 -0.72 9.40
C VAL A 111 3.11 -2.11 8.95
N LEU A 112 2.20 -2.15 7.98
CA LEU A 112 1.89 -3.37 7.26
C LEU A 112 2.47 -3.25 5.86
N ASP A 113 3.53 -4.01 5.61
CA ASP A 113 3.92 -4.33 4.24
C ASP A 113 2.86 -5.29 3.71
N GLY A 114 1.94 -4.77 2.90
CA GLY A 114 0.91 -5.59 2.26
C GLY A 114 1.58 -6.67 1.42
N PRO A 115 1.14 -7.94 1.49
CA PRO A 115 1.65 -8.94 0.56
C PRO A 115 1.23 -8.56 -0.86
N HIS A 116 2.17 -8.76 -1.78
CA HIS A 116 2.02 -8.49 -3.19
C HIS A 116 1.53 -9.77 -3.88
N LEU A 117 0.27 -9.83 -4.27
CA LEU A 117 -0.15 -10.79 -5.27
C LEU A 117 -1.07 -10.15 -6.30
N LEU A 118 -0.72 -10.46 -7.55
CA LEU A 118 -1.48 -10.27 -8.78
C LEU A 118 -2.79 -11.07 -8.74
#